data_AF-A0A0N5B7J0-F1
#
_entry.id   AF-A0A0N5B7J0-F1
#
_cell.length_a   1.000
_cell.length_b   1.000
_cell.length_c   1.000
_cell.angle_alpha   90.00
_cell.angle_beta   90.00
_cell.angle_gamma   90.00
#
_symmetry.space_group_name_H-M   'P 1'
#
loop_
_entity.id
_entity.type
_entity.pdbx_description
1 polymer ?
#
loop_
_entity_poly.entity_id
_entity_poly.type
_entity_poly.pdbx_seq_one_letter_code
_entity_poly.pdbx_strand_id
1 'polypeptide(L)'
;MSNILFIIFISSLIHISESFKCGSNKFEENIASSVVDMHCKGQKALINKCCLQHDRCYERQSPRKNCDQAFCDCLQVATKGNQLCQALGTSHMCNVVKMFGQTAYNNSKKINSEKIKKTKKVKPEDRTEPEEKTIKKKKSKESRKQKIDSTLEKEETEEEEEILNTTEKI
;
A
#
# COMPACT_ATOMS: atom_id res chain seq x y z
N MET A 1 29.12 -3.56 40.06
CA MET A 1 27.69 -3.34 40.35
C MET A 1 27.11 -2.21 39.48
N SER A 2 27.75 -1.04 39.39
CA SER A 2 27.25 0.14 38.62
C SER A 2 27.00 -0.11 37.12
N ASN A 3 27.90 -0.85 36.44
CA ASN A 3 27.78 -1.11 34.99
C ASN A 3 26.62 -2.05 34.63
N ILE A 4 26.22 -2.95 35.55
CA ILE A 4 25.11 -3.90 35.32
C ILE A 4 23.77 -3.17 35.41
N LEU A 5 23.62 -2.26 36.36
CA LEU A 5 22.46 -1.38 36.47
C LEU A 5 22.29 -0.49 35.23
N PHE A 6 23.39 0.04 34.68
CA PHE A 6 23.37 0.82 33.45
C PHE A 6 22.93 -0.02 32.23
N ILE A 7 23.42 -1.25 32.08
CA ILE A 7 23.02 -2.13 30.96
C ILE A 7 21.54 -2.53 31.04
N ILE A 8 21.01 -2.79 32.24
CA ILE A 8 19.58 -3.08 32.44
C ILE A 8 18.70 -1.85 32.10
N PHE A 9 19.16 -0.65 32.47
CA PHE A 9 18.48 0.61 32.16
C PHE A 9 18.48 0.92 30.66
N ILE A 10 19.60 0.69 29.98
CA ILE A 10 19.71 0.89 28.52
C ILE A 10 18.87 -0.14 27.76
N SER A 11 18.85 -1.41 28.20
CA SER A 11 18.08 -2.49 27.55
C SER A 11 16.56 -2.26 27.62
N SER A 12 16.08 -1.58 28.68
CA SER A 12 14.66 -1.26 28.87
C SER A 12 14.17 -0.10 28.00
N LEU A 13 15.08 0.68 27.40
CA LEU A 13 14.77 1.87 26.58
C LEU A 13 14.77 1.59 25.07
N ILE A 14 15.17 0.40 24.64
CA ILE A 14 15.16 0.01 23.22
C ILE A 14 13.77 -0.53 22.85
N HIS A 15 12.73 0.29 23.02
CA HIS A 15 11.48 0.07 22.31
C HIS A 15 11.60 0.74 20.94
N ILE A 16 11.99 -0.03 19.92
CA ILE A 16 11.91 0.41 18.53
C ILE A 16 10.42 0.53 18.18
N SER A 17 9.86 1.73 18.36
CA SER A 17 8.57 2.08 17.80
C SER A 17 8.77 2.38 16.32
N GLU A 18 8.57 1.38 15.46
CA GLU A 18 8.49 1.64 14.01
C GLU A 18 7.34 2.60 13.74
N SER A 19 7.58 3.64 12.92
CA SER A 19 6.52 4.53 12.48
C SER A 19 5.48 3.75 11.68
N PHE A 20 4.20 4.11 11.86
CA PHE A 20 3.13 3.45 11.13
C PHE A 20 3.24 3.80 9.64
N LYS A 21 3.32 2.77 8.81
CA LYS A 21 3.54 2.79 7.37
C LYS A 21 2.65 1.76 6.72
N CYS A 22 1.45 2.21 6.37
CA CYS A 22 0.46 1.40 5.67
C CYS A 22 -0.34 2.26 4.70
N GLY A 23 -0.03 2.15 3.40
CA GLY A 23 -0.61 2.99 2.36
C GLY A 23 0.45 3.47 1.38
N SER A 24 0.02 4.02 0.25
CA SER A 24 0.91 4.46 -0.83
C SER A 24 1.41 5.90 -0.64
N ASN A 25 0.74 6.67 0.22
CA ASN A 25 1.05 8.07 0.50
C ASN A 25 0.59 8.44 1.92
N LYS A 26 0.95 9.65 2.38
CA LYS A 26 0.64 10.13 3.75
C LYS A 26 -0.86 10.18 4.07
N PHE A 27 -1.71 10.46 3.08
CA PHE A 27 -3.15 10.52 3.30
C PHE A 27 -3.70 9.11 3.57
N GLU A 28 -3.34 8.14 2.73
CA GLU A 28 -3.68 6.73 2.94
C GLU A 28 -3.11 6.19 4.27
N GLU A 29 -1.86 6.53 4.61
CA GLU A 29 -1.24 6.19 5.89
C GLU A 29 -2.04 6.73 7.09
N ASN A 30 -2.50 7.98 7.03
CA ASN A 30 -3.27 8.59 8.10
C ASN A 30 -4.65 7.95 8.27
N ILE A 31 -5.34 7.64 7.16
CA ILE A 31 -6.63 6.93 7.21
C ILE A 31 -6.44 5.54 7.82
N ALA A 32 -5.47 4.78 7.32
CA ALA A 32 -5.18 3.44 7.83
C ALA A 32 -4.80 3.48 9.31
N SER A 33 -4.00 4.46 9.74
CA SER A 33 -3.66 4.66 11.15
C SER A 33 -4.91 4.93 11.98
N SER A 34 -5.78 5.83 11.54
CA SER A 34 -7.00 6.21 12.27
C SER A 34 -7.94 5.02 12.48
N VAL A 35 -8.18 4.23 11.42
CA VAL A 35 -9.00 3.01 11.48
C VAL A 35 -8.41 2.00 12.46
N VAL A 36 -7.09 1.79 12.41
CA VAL A 36 -6.39 0.88 13.33
C VAL A 36 -6.42 1.39 14.77
N ASP A 37 -6.24 2.70 14.99
CA ASP A 37 -6.28 3.30 16.32
C ASP A 37 -7.68 3.18 16.95
N MET A 38 -8.74 3.27 16.14
CA MET A 38 -10.12 3.19 16.60
C MET A 38 -10.56 1.77 16.96
N HIS A 39 -10.22 0.78 16.13
CA HIS A 39 -10.80 -0.57 16.25
C HIS A 39 -9.79 -1.64 16.73
N CYS A 40 -8.49 -1.36 16.66
CA CYS A 40 -7.41 -2.36 16.80
C CYS A 40 -6.43 -1.99 17.91
N LYS A 41 -6.93 -1.53 19.06
CA LYS A 41 -6.12 -1.14 20.22
C LYS A 41 -5.12 -2.25 20.59
N GLY A 42 -3.84 -1.89 20.70
CA GLY A 42 -2.75 -2.82 21.02
C GLY A 42 -2.24 -3.69 19.86
N GLN A 43 -2.89 -3.66 18.69
CA GLN A 43 -2.51 -4.47 17.52
C GLN A 43 -1.84 -3.66 16.41
N LYS A 44 -1.75 -2.33 16.56
CA LYS A 44 -1.18 -1.40 15.56
C LYS A 44 0.21 -1.81 15.06
N ALA A 45 1.12 -2.18 15.96
CA ALA A 45 2.47 -2.58 15.59
C ALA A 45 2.50 -3.87 14.75
N LEU A 46 1.62 -4.84 15.07
CA LEU A 46 1.50 -6.09 14.33
C LEU A 46 0.90 -5.85 12.94
N ILE A 47 -0.14 -5.02 12.85
CA ILE A 47 -0.75 -4.62 11.58
C ILE A 47 0.27 -3.86 10.71
N ASN A 48 1.04 -2.95 11.30
CA ASN A 48 2.11 -2.23 10.61
C ASN A 48 3.14 -3.19 9.97
N LYS A 49 3.54 -4.22 10.72
CA LYS A 49 4.45 -5.25 10.23
C LYS A 49 3.89 -5.97 9.00
N CYS A 50 2.58 -6.24 8.95
CA CYS A 50 1.93 -6.79 7.76
C CYS A 50 2.04 -5.86 6.56
N CYS A 51 1.81 -4.55 6.74
CA CYS A 51 1.93 -3.56 5.66
C CYS A 51 3.37 -3.49 5.13
N LEU A 52 4.36 -3.42 6.02
CA LEU A 52 5.78 -3.42 5.64
C LEU A 52 6.19 -4.70 4.89
N GLN A 53 5.62 -5.85 5.24
CA GLN A 53 5.87 -7.10 4.53
C GLN A 53 5.22 -7.12 3.14
N HIS A 54 4.01 -6.56 3.01
CA HIS A 54 3.30 -6.42 1.74
C HIS A 54 4.05 -5.50 0.77
N ASP A 55 4.50 -4.34 1.26
CA ASP A 55 5.32 -3.41 0.48
C ASP A 55 6.60 -4.07 -0.03
N ARG A 56 7.30 -4.82 0.82
CA ARG A 56 8.50 -5.58 0.41
C ARG A 56 8.17 -6.67 -0.62
N CYS A 57 7.00 -7.30 -0.51
CA CYS A 57 6.53 -8.29 -1.49
C CYS A 57 6.32 -7.65 -2.86
N TYR A 58 5.71 -6.45 -2.88
CA TYR A 58 5.54 -5.62 -4.06
C TYR A 58 6.88 -5.16 -4.64
N GLU A 59 7.80 -4.65 -3.81
CA GLU A 59 9.14 -4.23 -4.24
C GLU A 59 9.93 -5.36 -4.91
N ARG A 60 9.78 -6.61 -4.42
CA ARG A 60 10.37 -7.81 -5.02
C ARG A 60 9.66 -8.29 -6.27
N GLN A 61 8.52 -7.69 -6.62
CA GLN A 61 7.71 -8.06 -7.77
C GLN A 61 7.27 -9.53 -7.74
N SER A 62 7.02 -10.06 -6.54
CA SER A 62 6.33 -11.34 -6.38
C SER A 62 4.90 -11.23 -6.92
N PRO A 63 4.25 -12.32 -7.38
CA PRO A 63 2.91 -12.24 -7.95
C PRO A 63 1.93 -11.50 -7.02
N ARG A 64 1.30 -10.44 -7.52
CA ARG A 64 0.42 -9.56 -6.72
C ARG A 64 -0.60 -10.33 -5.88
N LYS A 65 -1.30 -11.29 -6.50
CA LYS A 65 -2.29 -12.12 -5.79
C LYS A 65 -1.70 -12.84 -4.57
N ASN A 66 -0.45 -13.29 -4.64
CA ASN A 66 0.21 -13.97 -3.53
C ASN A 66 0.60 -12.96 -2.44
N CYS A 67 1.07 -11.77 -2.81
CA CYS A 67 1.34 -10.70 -1.86
C CYS A 67 0.06 -10.26 -1.13
N ASP A 68 -1.01 -10.02 -1.87
CA ASP A 68 -2.30 -9.58 -1.32
C ASP A 68 -2.90 -10.63 -0.40
N GLN A 69 -2.82 -11.92 -0.78
CA GLN A 69 -3.30 -12.99 0.08
C GLN A 69 -2.45 -13.13 1.35
N ALA A 70 -1.13 -13.13 1.24
CA ALA A 70 -0.24 -13.18 2.40
C ALA A 70 -0.45 -11.99 3.36
N PHE A 71 -0.76 -10.81 2.81
CA PHE A 71 -1.14 -9.64 3.61
C PHE A 71 -2.45 -9.88 4.37
N CYS A 72 -3.49 -10.37 3.70
CA CYS A 72 -4.76 -10.71 4.35
C CYS A 72 -4.58 -11.75 5.47
N ASP A 73 -3.79 -12.80 5.23
CA ASP A 73 -3.51 -13.84 6.22
C ASP A 73 -2.73 -13.27 7.42
N CYS A 74 -1.75 -12.39 7.16
CA CYS A 74 -1.02 -11.69 8.20
C CYS A 74 -1.95 -10.84 9.07
N LEU A 75 -2.88 -10.10 8.46
CA LEU A 75 -3.85 -9.29 9.20
C LEU A 75 -4.75 -10.16 10.08
N GLN A 76 -5.20 -11.31 9.60
CA GLN A 76 -6.02 -12.23 10.41
C GLN A 76 -5.27 -12.71 11.66
N VAL A 77 -3.97 -13.02 11.52
CA VAL A 77 -3.12 -13.43 12.65
C VAL A 77 -2.85 -12.26 13.58
N ALA A 78 -2.50 -11.08 13.05
CA ALA A 78 -2.20 -9.87 13.82
C ALA A 78 -3.37 -9.41 14.70
N THR A 79 -4.60 -9.75 14.28
CA THR A 79 -5.85 -9.32 14.91
C THR A 79 -6.56 -10.43 15.67
N LYS A 80 -5.95 -11.61 15.78
CA LYS A 80 -6.55 -12.78 16.43
C LYS A 80 -7.03 -12.43 17.85
N GLY A 81 -8.28 -12.80 18.14
CA GLY A 81 -8.92 -12.51 19.43
C GLY A 81 -9.61 -11.14 19.52
N ASN A 82 -9.52 -10.30 18.49
CA ASN A 82 -10.23 -9.03 18.39
C ASN A 82 -11.15 -9.02 17.16
N GLN A 83 -12.39 -9.48 17.34
CA GLN A 83 -13.37 -9.60 16.26
C GLN A 83 -13.75 -8.24 15.66
N LEU A 84 -13.82 -7.19 16.50
CA LEU A 84 -14.13 -5.84 16.05
C LEU A 84 -13.04 -5.31 15.12
N CYS A 85 -11.77 -5.48 15.51
CA CYS A 85 -10.64 -5.13 14.65
C CYS A 85 -10.64 -5.94 13.35
N GLN A 86 -10.96 -7.23 13.40
CA GLN A 86 -11.05 -8.06 12.20
C GLN A 86 -12.11 -7.55 11.22
N ALA A 87 -13.32 -7.32 11.72
CA ALA A 87 -14.46 -6.93 10.91
C ALA A 87 -14.36 -5.49 10.39
N LEU A 88 -14.07 -4.52 11.27
CA LEU A 88 -14.12 -3.08 10.96
C LEU A 88 -12.75 -2.45 10.73
N GLY A 89 -11.68 -3.06 11.23
CA GLY A 89 -10.32 -2.56 11.04
C GLY A 89 -9.67 -3.14 9.79
N THR A 90 -9.40 -4.45 9.80
CA THR A 90 -8.48 -5.08 8.85
C THR A 90 -9.14 -5.74 7.65
N SER A 91 -10.43 -6.12 7.71
CA SER A 91 -11.15 -6.68 6.56
C SER A 91 -11.13 -5.71 5.37
N HIS A 92 -11.41 -4.43 5.62
CA HIS A 92 -11.35 -3.39 4.60
C HIS A 92 -9.95 -3.26 3.97
N MET A 93 -8.89 -3.34 4.79
CA MET A 93 -7.51 -3.26 4.29
C MET A 93 -7.21 -4.40 3.31
N CYS A 94 -7.62 -5.64 3.63
CA CYS A 94 -7.47 -6.79 2.73
C CYS A 94 -8.22 -6.59 1.40
N ASN A 95 -9.46 -6.09 1.46
CA ASN A 95 -10.28 -5.86 0.27
C ASN A 95 -9.70 -4.76 -0.61
N VAL A 96 -9.23 -3.66 -0.01
CA VAL A 96 -8.65 -2.52 -0.72
C VAL A 96 -7.42 -2.95 -1.53
N VAL A 97 -6.49 -3.72 -0.97
CA VAL A 97 -5.30 -4.13 -1.72
C VAL A 97 -5.65 -5.09 -2.87
N LYS A 98 -6.63 -5.99 -2.66
CA LYS A 98 -7.08 -6.92 -3.71
C LYS A 98 -7.71 -6.18 -4.90
N MET A 99 -8.56 -5.19 -4.62
CA MET A 99 -9.27 -4.41 -5.65
C MET A 99 -8.39 -3.35 -6.31
N PHE A 100 -7.65 -2.56 -5.51
CA PHE A 100 -7.00 -1.33 -5.96
C PHE A 100 -5.46 -1.39 -5.91
N GLY A 101 -4.88 -2.48 -5.41
CA GLY A 101 -3.43 -2.60 -5.21
C GLY A 101 -2.59 -2.66 -6.49
N GLN A 102 -3.20 -2.78 -7.68
CA GLN A 102 -2.47 -2.91 -8.95
C GLN A 102 -1.59 -1.70 -9.25
N THR A 103 -2.06 -0.49 -8.93
CA THR A 103 -1.29 0.74 -9.16
C THR A 103 -0.07 0.79 -8.25
N ALA A 104 -0.23 0.52 -6.96
CA ALA A 104 0.87 0.44 -5.99
C ALA A 104 1.89 -0.65 -6.38
N TYR A 105 1.41 -1.82 -6.79
CA TYR A 105 2.25 -2.92 -7.30
C TYR A 105 3.11 -2.48 -8.48
N ASN A 106 2.51 -1.84 -9.49
CA ASN A 106 3.23 -1.36 -10.67
C ASN A 106 4.23 -0.25 -10.33
N ASN A 107 3.90 0.63 -9.39
CA ASN A 107 4.78 1.72 -8.96
C ASN A 107 6.02 1.21 -8.22
N SER A 108 5.88 0.16 -7.40
CA SER A 108 7.03 -0.45 -6.72
C SER A 108 8.10 -0.99 -7.70
N LYS A 109 7.69 -1.43 -8.90
CA LYS A 109 8.59 -1.85 -9.99
C LYS A 109 9.48 -0.72 -10.50
N LYS A 110 8.91 0.47 -10.66
CA LYS A 110 9.62 1.66 -11.15
C LYS A 110 10.69 2.09 -10.15
N ILE A 111 10.30 2.14 -8.87
CA ILE A 111 11.22 2.47 -7.76
C ILE A 111 12.39 1.48 -7.71
N ASN A 112 12.13 0.18 -7.85
CA ASN A 112 13.19 -0.82 -7.89
C ASN A 112 14.14 -0.60 -9.09
N SER A 113 13.59 -0.36 -10.28
CA SER A 113 14.37 -0.10 -11.49
C SER A 113 15.24 1.17 -11.37
N GLU A 114 14.74 2.21 -10.71
CA GLU A 114 15.50 3.44 -10.43
C GLU A 114 16.57 3.26 -9.35
N LYS A 115 16.26 2.51 -8.27
CA LYS A 115 17.24 2.12 -7.25
C LYS A 115 18.42 1.39 -7.91
N ILE A 116 18.16 0.41 -8.78
CA ILE A 116 19.21 -0.33 -9.51
C ILE A 116 20.06 0.60 -10.39
N LYS A 117 19.44 1.55 -11.11
CA LYS A 117 20.17 2.53 -11.94
C LYS A 117 21.05 3.47 -11.12
N LYS A 118 20.61 3.87 -9.92
CA LYS A 118 21.41 4.70 -9.00
C LYS A 118 22.58 3.94 -8.39
N THR A 119 22.40 2.67 -7.99
CA THR A 119 23.47 1.84 -7.43
C THR A 119 24.56 1.51 -8.46
N LYS A 120 24.21 1.37 -9.75
CA LYS A 120 25.19 1.18 -10.84
C LYS A 120 26.00 2.44 -11.19
N LYS A 121 25.65 3.62 -10.67
CA LYS A 121 26.31 4.91 -11.01
C LYS A 121 27.49 5.28 -10.10
N VAL A 122 27.91 4.42 -9.18
CA VAL A 122 29.04 4.69 -8.26
C VAL A 122 30.11 3.59 -8.34
N LYS A 123 31.07 3.71 -9.28
CA LYS A 123 32.55 3.59 -9.12
C LYS A 123 33.26 3.72 -10.52
N PRO A 124 34.45 4.35 -10.65
CA PRO A 124 34.86 5.12 -11.84
C PRO A 124 35.90 4.47 -12.80
N GLU A 125 36.00 5.10 -13.99
CA GLU A 125 37.10 5.22 -14.99
C GLU A 125 37.89 3.98 -15.48
N ASP A 126 37.78 3.64 -16.78
CA ASP A 126 38.76 3.99 -17.85
C ASP A 126 38.40 3.25 -19.16
N ARG A 127 38.73 3.90 -20.28
CA ARG A 127 38.89 3.40 -21.67
C ARG A 127 37.71 3.40 -22.66
N THR A 128 37.73 4.48 -23.45
CA THR A 128 37.73 4.58 -24.94
C THR A 128 36.61 3.93 -25.77
N GLU A 129 35.88 4.82 -26.47
CA GLU A 129 35.17 4.67 -27.77
C GLU A 129 36.04 4.09 -28.91
N PRO A 130 35.53 3.83 -30.16
CA PRO A 130 34.18 4.05 -30.71
C PRO A 130 33.60 2.89 -31.57
N GLU A 131 32.31 2.96 -31.91
CA GLU A 131 31.81 3.06 -33.31
C GLU A 131 30.30 2.69 -33.48
N GLU A 132 29.56 3.68 -33.97
CA GLU A 132 28.57 3.69 -35.06
C GLU A 132 27.78 2.42 -35.45
N LYS A 133 26.44 2.48 -35.36
CA LYS A 133 25.51 2.52 -36.53
C LYS A 133 24.02 2.52 -36.16
N THR A 134 23.38 3.59 -36.62
CA THR A 134 22.02 3.77 -37.15
C THR A 134 21.08 2.55 -37.26
N ILE A 135 19.78 2.75 -36.94
CA ILE A 135 18.63 2.70 -37.88
C ILE A 135 17.33 3.18 -37.21
N LYS A 136 16.51 3.88 -38.00
CA LYS A 136 15.33 4.69 -37.67
C LYS A 136 14.00 3.89 -37.74
N LYS A 137 12.95 4.51 -37.16
CA LYS A 137 11.50 4.49 -37.53
C LYS A 137 10.68 3.27 -37.08
N LYS A 138 9.42 3.34 -36.60
CA LYS A 138 8.25 4.26 -36.76
C LYS A 138 7.35 4.14 -35.49
N LYS A 139 6.76 5.24 -34.96
CA LYS A 139 5.33 5.67 -35.09
C LYS A 139 4.31 4.51 -34.92
N SER A 140 3.29 4.56 -34.06
CA SER A 140 2.25 5.60 -33.93
C SER A 140 1.14 5.18 -32.93
N LYS A 141 0.32 6.17 -32.50
CA LYS A 141 -1.05 6.13 -31.91
C LYS A 141 -1.11 5.92 -30.39
N GLU A 142 -1.38 6.92 -29.55
CA GLU A 142 -2.47 7.94 -29.53
C GLU A 142 -3.87 7.32 -29.49
N SER A 143 -4.65 7.75 -28.48
CA SER A 143 -6.12 7.70 -28.35
C SER A 143 -6.76 6.48 -27.69
N ARG A 144 -7.04 6.60 -26.38
CA ARG A 144 -8.38 6.34 -25.80
C ARG A 144 -8.55 6.92 -24.40
N LYS A 145 -8.57 8.26 -24.32
CA LYS A 145 -9.12 9.01 -23.19
C LYS A 145 -10.32 9.79 -23.74
N GLN A 146 -11.51 9.21 -23.60
CA GLN A 146 -12.84 9.83 -23.70
C GLN A 146 -13.86 8.71 -23.94
N LYS A 147 -14.31 8.04 -22.87
CA LYS A 147 -15.64 7.41 -22.81
C LYS A 147 -16.02 6.89 -21.41
N ILE A 148 -15.80 7.65 -20.34
CA ILE A 148 -16.39 7.32 -19.02
C ILE A 148 -16.63 8.63 -18.27
N ASP A 149 -17.40 9.54 -18.88
CA ASP A 149 -17.86 10.78 -18.23
C ASP A 149 -19.33 11.05 -18.60
N SER A 150 -20.09 9.98 -18.83
CA SER A 150 -21.52 10.06 -19.22
C SER A 150 -22.35 8.94 -18.60
N THR A 151 -21.89 8.35 -17.50
CA THR A 151 -22.61 7.28 -16.78
C THR A 151 -22.82 7.64 -15.31
N LEU A 152 -22.21 8.72 -14.80
CA LEU A 152 -22.40 9.16 -13.42
C LEU A 152 -23.63 10.06 -13.20
N GLU A 153 -24.23 10.63 -14.26
CA GLU A 153 -25.42 11.51 -14.11
C GLU A 153 -26.76 10.78 -14.29
N LYS A 154 -26.78 9.44 -14.25
CA LYS A 154 -28.03 8.65 -14.41
C LYS A 154 -28.45 7.83 -13.21
N GLU A 155 -27.62 7.70 -12.18
CA GLU A 155 -27.99 6.97 -10.97
C GLU A 155 -28.45 7.92 -9.84
N GLU A 156 -28.16 9.22 -9.91
CA GLU A 156 -28.61 10.20 -8.90
C GLU A 156 -30.09 10.58 -9.03
N THR A 157 -30.77 10.24 -10.13
CA THR A 157 -32.20 10.54 -10.32
C THR A 157 -33.15 9.41 -9.93
N GLU A 158 -32.67 8.20 -9.61
CA GLU A 158 -33.53 7.07 -9.24
C GLU A 158 -33.66 6.86 -7.72
N GLU A 159 -32.73 7.36 -6.89
CA GLU A 159 -32.84 7.27 -5.42
C GLU A 159 -33.72 8.36 -4.78
N GLU A 160 -33.89 9.55 -5.40
CA GLU A 160 -34.76 10.60 -4.84
C GLU A 160 -36.26 10.31 -4.99
N GLU A 161 -36.67 9.48 -5.96
CA GLU A 161 -38.09 9.16 -6.20
C GLU A 161 -38.63 8.04 -5.27
N GLU A 162 -37.75 7.25 -4.64
CA GLU A 162 -38.14 6.20 -3.69
C GLU A 162 -38.35 6.74 -2.26
N ILE A 163 -37.64 7.81 -1.88
CA ILE A 163 -37.73 8.41 -0.54
C ILE A 163 -39.01 9.27 -0.38
N LEU A 164 -39.57 9.80 -1.48
CA LEU A 164 -40.85 10.53 -1.46
C LEU A 164 -42.08 9.61 -1.42
N ASN A 165 -42.00 8.39 -1.95
CA ASN A 165 -43.13 7.47 -2.02
C ASN A 165 -43.37 6.66 -0.72
N THR A 166 -42.45 6.70 0.23
CA THR A 166 -42.58 6.00 1.53
C THR A 166 -43.08 6.90 2.66
N THR A 167 -43.05 8.23 2.50
CA THR A 167 -43.57 9.18 3.51
C THR A 167 -45.07 9.49 3.37
N GLU A 168 -45.74 9.08 2.29
CA GLU A 168 -47.20 9.18 2.13
C GLU A 168 -47.98 7.91 2.59
N LYS A 169 -47.31 6.93 3.20
CA LYS A 169 -47.93 5.68 3.68
C LYS A 169 -47.76 5.38 5.18
N ILE A 170 -47.61 6.42 6.00
CA ILE A 170 -47.75 6.33 7.47
C ILE A 170 -48.86 7.27 7.93
#